data_AF-A0A8R1X0K0-F1
#
_entry.id   AF-A0A8R1X0K0-F1
#
_cell.length_a   1.000
_cell.length_b   1.000
_cell.length_c   1.000
_cell.angle_alpha   90.00
_cell.angle_beta   90.00
_cell.angle_gamma   90.00
#
_symmetry.space_group_name_H-M   'P 1'
#
loop_
_entity.id
_entity.type
_entity.pdbx_description
1 polymer ?
#
loop_
_entity_poly.entity_id
_entity_poly.type
_entity_poly.pdbx_seq_one_letter_code
_entity_poly.pdbx_strand_id
1 'polypeptide(L)'
;MDPAAINELLYASSDDESFNEYDDSSDEYFPGDNEEPEVSDDSNVSSDSEDDIISDDWETNRNEEPQFIPFTGNPGFNTISNLSTWYNTDVVELKKFLGLTILMGYLKFPTLRTYWSQNEIDNQPIFGKTMSRHRYETILRSLCFYQPNLVDHSDRLHKISNVTNHIIKNIRTKYHPNENLSLDESLMLWRGRLSFRQYIPSKGHKYGIKFYELCTKDGFILDMMIYKGKVTIEDSRGVTFGIVAKLMEPYLGKGHTVYMDNFYNSDNPKDTLNAKLRKGEVAHVQKGNIHVIKYNDKRDVCMISTKQKLDFVEVTDRFGRKKMKPNIIVDYNNNMSGIDRADQMISYYPTPRKCL
;
A
#
# COMPACT_ATOMS: atom_id res chain seq x y z
N MET A 1 -15.42 16.34 7.44
CA MET A 1 -14.84 17.66 7.15
C MET A 1 -15.63 18.31 6.03
N ASP A 2 -15.96 19.59 6.20
CA ASP A 2 -16.39 20.49 5.12
C ASP A 2 -15.21 20.68 4.13
N PRO A 3 -15.42 20.61 2.80
CA PRO A 3 -14.39 20.98 1.81
C PRO A 3 -13.68 22.32 2.10
N ALA A 4 -14.37 23.29 2.72
CA ALA A 4 -13.78 24.56 3.14
C ALA A 4 -12.80 24.42 4.33
N ALA A 5 -13.03 23.44 5.22
CA ALA A 5 -12.17 23.18 6.37
C ALA A 5 -10.81 22.57 5.96
N ILE A 6 -10.75 21.86 4.83
CA ILE A 6 -9.48 21.35 4.27
C ILE A 6 -8.62 22.51 3.73
N ASN A 7 -9.25 23.53 3.14
CA ASN A 7 -8.55 24.74 2.72
C ASN A 7 -8.08 25.59 3.93
N GLU A 8 -8.87 25.69 5.01
CA GLU A 8 -8.43 26.38 6.24
C GLU A 8 -7.30 25.65 6.98
N LEU A 9 -7.26 24.32 6.89
CA LEU A 9 -6.21 23.50 7.50
C LEU A 9 -4.82 23.77 6.93
N LEU A 10 -4.75 24.29 5.70
CA LEU A 10 -3.51 24.37 4.94
C LEU A 10 -3.09 25.80 4.55
N TYR A 11 -3.96 26.80 4.73
CA TYR A 11 -3.67 28.22 4.47
C TYR A 11 -3.68 29.09 5.74
N ALA A 12 -2.98 28.64 6.78
CA ALA A 12 -2.73 29.45 7.97
C ALA A 12 -1.51 30.38 7.87
N SER A 13 -1.06 30.78 6.67
CA SER A 13 -0.31 32.03 6.43
C SER A 13 -0.10 32.25 4.93
N SER A 14 -1.09 32.81 4.24
CA SER A 14 -0.92 33.26 2.85
C SER A 14 -0.47 34.73 2.78
N ASP A 15 0.58 35.06 3.51
CA ASP A 15 1.30 36.35 3.42
C ASP A 15 2.80 36.09 3.58
N ASP A 16 3.37 35.26 2.70
CA ASP A 16 4.81 35.33 2.35
C ASP A 16 5.10 34.39 1.17
N GLU A 17 5.43 34.97 0.02
CA GLU A 17 5.96 34.26 -1.13
C GLU A 17 7.34 33.69 -0.80
N SER A 18 7.42 32.40 -0.47
CA SER A 18 8.63 31.62 -0.69
C SER A 18 8.27 30.16 -0.96
N PHE A 19 8.18 29.83 -2.24
CA PHE A 19 8.14 28.46 -2.73
C PHE A 19 9.44 27.75 -2.32
N ASN A 20 9.37 26.78 -1.43
CA ASN A 20 10.41 25.77 -1.32
C ASN A 20 9.99 24.56 -2.17
N GLU A 21 10.55 24.47 -3.37
CA GLU A 21 10.64 23.21 -4.09
C GLU A 21 11.48 22.25 -3.24
N TYR A 22 10.84 21.24 -2.65
CA TYR A 22 11.55 20.04 -2.25
C TYR A 22 11.86 19.25 -3.53
N ASP A 23 13.11 19.38 -3.98
CA ASP A 23 13.68 18.64 -5.10
C ASP A 23 13.77 17.15 -4.76
N ASP A 24 12.90 16.35 -5.40
CA ASP A 24 12.93 14.88 -5.39
C ASP A 24 13.98 14.39 -6.41
N SER A 25 15.24 14.81 -6.24
CA SER A 25 16.36 14.37 -7.06
C SER A 25 16.98 13.10 -6.47
N SER A 26 16.36 11.96 -6.78
CA SER A 26 16.98 10.64 -6.60
C SER A 26 17.00 9.82 -7.90
N ASP A 27 17.31 10.47 -9.02
CA ASP A 27 17.66 9.80 -10.27
C ASP A 27 19.19 9.65 -10.36
N GLU A 28 19.75 8.61 -9.73
CA GLU A 28 21.12 8.18 -9.99
C GLU A 28 21.22 6.73 -10.50
N TYR A 29 22.19 6.57 -11.41
CA TYR A 29 22.47 5.45 -12.32
C TYR A 29 23.18 4.26 -11.64
N PHE A 30 22.84 3.02 -12.02
CA PHE A 30 23.30 1.78 -11.39
C PHE A 30 24.31 0.96 -12.22
N PRO A 31 25.38 0.45 -11.59
CA PRO A 31 26.06 -0.75 -12.03
C PRO A 31 26.15 -1.87 -10.95
N GLY A 32 25.70 -3.08 -11.35
CA GLY A 32 26.28 -4.41 -11.04
C GLY A 32 26.12 -5.02 -9.64
N ASP A 33 25.17 -5.95 -9.48
CA ASP A 33 25.06 -6.89 -8.36
C ASP A 33 26.26 -7.88 -8.30
N ASN A 34 26.80 -8.14 -7.11
CA ASN A 34 27.58 -9.34 -6.80
C ASN A 34 27.25 -9.85 -5.38
N GLU A 35 26.62 -11.03 -5.37
CA GLU A 35 26.70 -12.18 -4.44
C GLU A 35 26.84 -11.95 -2.91
N GLU A 36 25.80 -12.35 -2.17
CA GLU A 36 25.88 -12.75 -0.75
C GLU A 36 25.91 -14.28 -0.63
N PRO A 37 26.62 -14.86 0.37
CA PRO A 37 26.42 -16.24 0.79
C PRO A 37 25.57 -16.38 2.06
N GLU A 38 24.90 -17.53 2.12
CA GLU A 38 23.95 -18.06 3.10
C GLU A 38 24.52 -18.28 4.51
N VAL A 39 23.68 -18.15 5.56
CA VAL A 39 23.81 -18.91 6.83
C VAL A 39 22.44 -19.21 7.46
N SER A 40 22.42 -20.37 8.12
CA SER A 40 21.41 -21.29 8.63
C SER A 40 20.65 -20.96 9.94
N ASP A 41 19.39 -21.43 9.97
CA ASP A 41 18.62 -22.25 10.95
C ASP A 41 18.46 -21.96 12.46
N ASP A 42 17.30 -22.49 12.92
CA ASP A 42 16.79 -22.82 14.25
C ASP A 42 16.02 -21.71 15.02
N SER A 43 14.86 -21.93 15.66
CA SER A 43 14.02 -23.12 15.92
C SER A 43 12.67 -22.68 16.56
N ASN A 44 11.63 -23.53 16.41
CA ASN A 44 10.46 -23.79 17.27
C ASN A 44 9.77 -22.67 18.10
N VAL A 45 8.41 -22.63 18.05
CA VAL A 45 7.52 -22.92 19.20
C VAL A 45 6.02 -22.76 18.82
N SER A 46 5.28 -23.82 19.16
CA SER A 46 3.85 -24.04 19.48
C SER A 46 2.69 -23.28 18.82
N SER A 47 1.75 -24.12 18.36
CA SER A 47 0.32 -23.91 18.06
C SER A 47 -0.49 -23.30 19.20
N ASP A 48 -1.51 -22.52 18.83
CA ASP A 48 -2.88 -22.76 19.30
C ASP A 48 -3.89 -22.18 18.29
N SER A 49 -4.92 -22.97 18.04
CA SER A 49 -5.97 -22.85 17.04
C SER A 49 -7.19 -22.12 17.58
N GLU A 50 -7.69 -21.13 16.85
CA GLU A 50 -9.11 -20.74 16.93
C GLU A 50 -9.64 -20.54 15.50
N ASP A 51 -10.49 -21.50 15.11
CA ASP A 51 -11.24 -21.53 13.86
C ASP A 51 -12.33 -20.45 13.89
N ASP A 52 -12.20 -19.42 13.06
CA ASP A 52 -13.32 -18.53 12.74
C ASP A 52 -13.78 -18.72 11.29
N ILE A 53 -15.03 -19.15 11.21
CA ILE A 53 -15.81 -19.49 10.03
C ILE A 53 -15.97 -18.24 9.14
N ILE A 54 -15.27 -18.20 8.01
CA ILE A 54 -15.48 -17.20 6.95
C ILE A 54 -16.74 -17.61 6.17
N SER A 55 -17.78 -16.77 6.23
CA SER A 55 -19.04 -16.98 5.51
C SER A 55 -18.88 -16.78 3.98
N ASP A 56 -19.55 -17.64 3.22
CA ASP A 56 -19.54 -17.76 1.76
C ASP A 56 -20.28 -16.63 1.00
N ASP A 57 -20.08 -15.35 1.35
CA ASP A 57 -20.80 -14.22 0.74
C ASP A 57 -20.08 -13.56 -0.48
N TRP A 58 -19.02 -14.18 -1.00
CA TRP A 58 -18.23 -13.63 -2.12
C TRP A 58 -18.90 -13.73 -3.50
N GLU A 59 -20.07 -14.38 -3.62
CA GLU A 59 -20.72 -14.67 -4.90
C GLU A 59 -21.64 -13.57 -5.48
N THR A 60 -21.71 -12.38 -4.88
CA THR A 60 -22.74 -11.37 -5.24
C THR A 60 -22.42 -10.48 -6.45
N ASN A 61 -21.39 -10.76 -7.25
CA ASN A 61 -20.99 -9.93 -8.40
C ASN A 61 -21.18 -10.65 -9.77
N ARG A 62 -22.35 -11.27 -9.99
CA ARG A 62 -22.67 -12.06 -11.21
C ARG A 62 -23.12 -11.24 -12.44
N ASN A 63 -23.16 -9.91 -12.38
CA ASN A 63 -23.88 -9.13 -13.40
C ASN A 63 -23.06 -8.68 -14.61
N GLU A 64 -21.78 -9.06 -14.73
CA GLU A 64 -20.98 -8.81 -15.93
C GLU A 64 -20.17 -10.07 -16.27
N GLU A 65 -20.47 -10.71 -17.42
CA GLU A 65 -19.63 -11.79 -17.92
C GLU A 65 -18.25 -11.23 -18.30
N PRO A 66 -17.14 -11.84 -17.86
CA PRO A 66 -15.81 -11.36 -18.19
C PRO A 66 -15.59 -11.45 -19.71
N GLN A 67 -15.24 -10.31 -20.32
CA GLN A 67 -14.91 -10.26 -21.75
C GLN A 67 -13.52 -10.84 -21.99
N PHE A 68 -13.46 -11.99 -22.66
CA PHE A 68 -12.20 -12.64 -23.05
C PHE A 68 -11.67 -12.03 -24.35
N ILE A 69 -10.39 -11.66 -24.36
CA ILE A 69 -9.68 -11.29 -25.59
C ILE A 69 -9.06 -12.57 -26.15
N PRO A 70 -9.50 -13.09 -27.31
CA PRO A 70 -8.90 -14.27 -27.90
C PRO A 70 -7.48 -13.96 -28.37
N PHE A 71 -6.54 -14.86 -28.07
CA PHE A 71 -5.19 -14.78 -28.61
C PHE A 71 -5.23 -15.17 -30.10
N THR A 72 -4.91 -14.25 -31.00
CA THR A 72 -4.96 -14.47 -32.46
C THR A 72 -3.65 -15.03 -33.04
N GLY A 73 -2.69 -15.42 -32.20
CA GLY A 73 -1.37 -15.87 -32.63
C GLY A 73 -0.48 -14.71 -33.12
N ASN A 74 0.83 -14.91 -33.09
CA ASN A 74 1.77 -14.02 -33.78
C ASN A 74 2.08 -14.61 -35.16
N PRO A 75 1.61 -14.01 -36.27
CA PRO A 75 2.02 -14.43 -37.61
C PRO A 75 3.48 -13.98 -37.83
N GLY A 76 4.45 -14.85 -37.50
CA GLY A 76 5.86 -14.57 -37.79
C GLY A 76 6.94 -15.31 -36.99
N PHE A 77 6.61 -16.09 -35.95
CA PHE A 77 7.63 -16.82 -35.19
C PHE A 77 7.75 -18.28 -35.64
N ASN A 78 8.79 -18.55 -36.44
CA ASN A 78 9.26 -19.90 -36.75
C ASN A 78 10.21 -20.40 -35.66
N THR A 79 9.70 -21.02 -34.60
CA THR A 79 10.33 -22.12 -33.81
C THR A 79 9.43 -22.51 -32.64
N ILE A 80 9.48 -23.78 -32.25
CA ILE A 80 8.74 -24.45 -31.17
C ILE A 80 8.56 -23.53 -29.95
N SER A 81 7.48 -22.77 -29.91
CA SER A 81 7.15 -21.92 -28.77
C SER A 81 6.17 -22.66 -27.88
N ASN A 82 6.31 -22.56 -26.57
CA ASN A 82 5.34 -23.09 -25.60
C ASN A 82 3.91 -22.54 -25.79
N LEU A 83 3.71 -21.57 -26.69
CA LEU A 83 2.42 -21.01 -27.07
C LEU A 83 1.79 -21.72 -28.28
N SER A 84 2.49 -22.63 -28.96
CA SER A 84 1.92 -23.39 -30.09
C SER A 84 0.78 -24.33 -29.66
N THR A 85 0.69 -24.65 -28.37
CA THR A 85 -0.37 -25.45 -27.74
C THR A 85 -1.42 -24.58 -27.04
N TRP A 86 -1.44 -23.27 -27.30
CA TRP A 86 -2.35 -22.34 -26.64
C TRP A 86 -3.81 -22.65 -26.96
N TYR A 87 -4.63 -22.64 -25.90
CA TYR A 87 -6.08 -22.52 -25.98
C TYR A 87 -6.55 -21.45 -24.98
N ASN A 88 -7.68 -20.82 -25.29
CA ASN A 88 -8.22 -19.73 -24.48
C ASN A 88 -8.60 -20.21 -23.08
N THR A 89 -8.39 -19.36 -22.08
CA THR A 89 -8.79 -19.61 -20.69
C THR A 89 -10.28 -19.37 -20.50
N ASP A 90 -10.86 -19.97 -19.47
CA ASP A 90 -12.21 -19.65 -18.98
C ASP A 90 -12.18 -19.18 -17.51
N VAL A 91 -13.35 -18.82 -16.97
CA VAL A 91 -13.48 -18.32 -15.59
C VAL A 91 -13.06 -19.38 -14.56
N VAL A 92 -13.40 -20.64 -14.79
CA VAL A 92 -13.09 -21.75 -13.86
C VAL A 92 -11.58 -21.99 -13.82
N GLU A 93 -10.93 -21.96 -14.99
CA GLU A 93 -9.49 -22.12 -15.12
C GLU A 93 -8.73 -20.95 -14.49
N LEU A 94 -9.19 -19.71 -14.67
CA LEU A 94 -8.60 -18.54 -14.00
C LEU A 94 -8.78 -18.59 -12.48
N LYS A 95 -9.94 -19.04 -11.98
CA LYS A 95 -10.16 -19.27 -10.54
C LYS A 95 -9.17 -20.31 -9.97
N LYS A 96 -8.95 -21.41 -10.69
CA LYS A 96 -7.94 -22.42 -10.33
C LYS A 96 -6.53 -21.81 -10.30
N PHE A 97 -6.17 -21.04 -11.32
CA PHE A 97 -4.88 -20.35 -11.40
C PHE A 97 -4.66 -19.39 -10.22
N LEU A 98 -5.65 -18.55 -9.88
CA LEU A 98 -5.59 -17.63 -8.75
C LEU A 98 -5.54 -18.39 -7.42
N GLY A 99 -6.36 -19.44 -7.27
CA GLY A 99 -6.35 -20.29 -6.07
C GLY A 99 -4.99 -20.94 -5.81
N LEU A 100 -4.34 -21.47 -6.86
CA LEU A 100 -2.97 -21.97 -6.74
C LEU A 100 -1.99 -20.85 -6.37
N THR A 101 -2.13 -19.65 -6.95
CA THR A 101 -1.25 -18.51 -6.64
C THR A 101 -1.38 -18.04 -5.18
N ILE A 102 -2.60 -18.03 -4.64
CA ILE A 102 -2.87 -17.76 -3.22
C ILE A 102 -2.30 -18.88 -2.34
N LEU A 103 -2.47 -20.14 -2.73
CA LEU A 103 -1.90 -21.28 -2.01
C LEU A 103 -0.37 -21.24 -1.97
N MET A 104 0.29 -20.75 -3.03
CA MET A 104 1.73 -20.47 -3.03
C MET A 104 2.10 -19.32 -2.06
N GLY A 105 1.14 -18.49 -1.67
CA GLY A 105 1.21 -17.53 -0.56
C GLY A 105 1.47 -18.23 0.79
N TYR A 106 0.78 -19.33 1.01
CA TYR A 106 0.86 -20.16 2.22
C TYR A 106 2.00 -21.19 2.16
N LEU A 107 2.05 -22.02 1.12
CA LEU A 107 3.12 -23.00 0.90
C LEU A 107 4.26 -22.38 0.10
N LYS A 108 5.43 -22.19 0.71
CA LYS A 108 6.62 -21.66 0.03
C LYS A 108 7.56 -22.79 -0.38
N PHE A 109 7.79 -22.90 -1.68
CA PHE A 109 8.91 -23.68 -2.21
C PHE A 109 9.93 -22.77 -2.92
N PRO A 110 11.20 -23.19 -3.00
CA PRO A 110 12.28 -22.36 -3.56
C PRO A 110 12.08 -21.98 -5.03
N THR A 111 11.40 -22.84 -5.80
CA THR A 111 11.18 -22.59 -7.23
C THR A 111 9.74 -22.89 -7.62
N LEU A 112 9.25 -22.24 -8.68
CA LEU A 112 7.93 -22.51 -9.24
C LEU A 112 7.77 -23.98 -9.64
N ARG A 113 8.84 -24.62 -10.12
CA ARG A 113 8.82 -26.03 -10.54
C ARG A 113 8.57 -26.98 -9.38
N THR A 114 9.05 -26.66 -8.18
CA THR A 114 8.95 -27.53 -6.99
C THR A 114 7.50 -27.79 -6.59
N TYR A 115 6.58 -26.85 -6.83
CA TYR A 115 5.15 -27.03 -6.60
C TYR A 115 4.54 -28.22 -7.36
N TRP A 116 5.17 -28.67 -8.46
CA TRP A 116 4.75 -29.85 -9.23
C TRP A 116 5.74 -31.03 -9.10
N SER A 117 6.59 -31.00 -8.08
CA SER A 117 7.51 -32.09 -7.77
C SER A 117 6.76 -33.38 -7.44
N GLN A 118 7.33 -34.52 -7.81
CA GLN A 118 6.88 -35.85 -7.39
C GLN A 118 7.79 -36.44 -6.30
N ASN A 119 8.81 -35.69 -5.85
CA ASN A 119 9.66 -36.12 -4.75
C ASN A 119 8.85 -36.16 -3.46
N GLU A 120 9.04 -37.20 -2.65
CA GLU A 120 8.26 -37.45 -1.43
C GLU A 120 8.19 -36.24 -0.48
N ILE A 121 9.30 -35.50 -0.33
CA ILE A 121 9.40 -34.33 0.55
C ILE A 121 8.57 -33.14 0.05
N ASP A 122 8.52 -32.93 -1.27
CA ASP A 122 7.91 -31.75 -1.90
C ASP A 122 6.55 -32.05 -2.55
N ASN A 123 6.11 -33.31 -2.55
CA ASN A 123 4.95 -33.74 -3.31
C ASN A 123 3.68 -33.15 -2.71
N GLN A 124 3.14 -32.16 -3.41
CA GLN A 124 1.86 -31.53 -3.09
C GLN A 124 0.88 -31.80 -4.24
N PRO A 125 0.12 -32.93 -4.19
CA PRO A 125 -0.69 -33.37 -5.32
C PRO A 125 -1.74 -32.35 -5.78
N ILE A 126 -2.17 -31.45 -4.90
CA ILE A 126 -3.15 -30.41 -5.21
C ILE A 126 -2.74 -29.52 -6.40
N PHE A 127 -1.45 -29.22 -6.57
CA PHE A 127 -0.99 -28.39 -7.69
C PHE A 127 -1.19 -29.12 -9.01
N GLY A 128 -0.63 -30.34 -9.13
CA GLY A 128 -0.73 -31.16 -10.34
C GLY A 128 -2.16 -31.62 -10.67
N LYS A 129 -2.99 -31.90 -9.65
CA LYS A 129 -4.40 -32.27 -9.82
C LYS A 129 -5.26 -31.10 -10.27
N THR A 130 -4.95 -29.87 -9.84
CA THR A 130 -5.72 -28.68 -10.19
C THR A 130 -5.37 -28.14 -11.59
N MET A 131 -4.08 -28.03 -11.90
CA MET A 131 -3.59 -27.49 -13.17
C MET A 131 -2.19 -28.01 -13.46
N SER A 132 -1.86 -28.34 -14.71
CA SER A 132 -0.48 -28.71 -15.05
C SER A 132 0.46 -27.52 -14.90
N ARG A 133 1.73 -27.78 -14.51
CA ARG A 133 2.77 -26.73 -14.42
C ARG A 133 2.87 -25.91 -15.70
N HIS A 134 2.87 -26.60 -16.84
CA HIS A 134 2.98 -25.97 -18.15
C HIS A 134 1.81 -25.02 -18.41
N ARG A 135 0.58 -25.41 -18.06
CA ARG A 135 -0.59 -24.53 -18.22
C ARG A 135 -0.49 -23.33 -17.28
N TYR A 136 -0.08 -23.53 -16.02
CA TYR A 136 0.12 -22.45 -15.06
C TYR A 136 1.15 -21.42 -15.56
N GLU A 137 2.33 -21.86 -16.01
CA GLU A 137 3.37 -21.00 -16.55
C GLU A 137 2.92 -20.26 -17.82
N THR A 138 2.16 -20.94 -18.68
CA THR A 138 1.60 -20.35 -19.91
C THR A 138 0.57 -19.26 -19.61
N ILE A 139 -0.32 -19.47 -18.62
CA ILE A 139 -1.24 -18.43 -18.15
C ILE A 139 -0.46 -17.28 -17.52
N LEU A 140 0.46 -17.58 -16.58
CA LEU A 140 1.27 -16.59 -15.86
C LEU A 140 1.99 -15.62 -16.82
N ARG A 141 2.55 -16.13 -17.91
CA ARG A 141 3.25 -15.33 -18.93
C ARG A 141 2.32 -14.49 -19.80
N SER A 142 1.06 -14.89 -19.93
CA SER A 142 0.12 -14.34 -20.92
C SER A 142 -0.98 -13.47 -20.30
N LEU A 143 -0.98 -13.29 -18.97
CA LEU A 143 -1.97 -12.45 -18.28
C LEU A 143 -1.91 -11.01 -18.78
N CYS A 144 -3.07 -10.52 -19.21
CA CYS A 144 -3.25 -9.18 -19.76
C CYS A 144 -4.60 -8.63 -19.30
N PHE A 145 -4.63 -7.39 -18.82
CA PHE A 145 -5.86 -6.74 -18.30
C PHE A 145 -6.29 -5.51 -19.11
N TYR A 146 -5.73 -5.33 -20.30
CA TYR A 146 -6.04 -4.22 -21.20
C TYR A 146 -6.16 -4.72 -22.65
N GLN A 147 -6.87 -3.94 -23.46
CA GLN A 147 -6.97 -4.15 -24.90
C GLN A 147 -6.05 -3.15 -25.62
N PRO A 148 -5.05 -3.60 -26.40
CA PRO A 148 -4.06 -2.70 -27.00
C PRO A 148 -4.66 -1.56 -27.84
N ASN A 149 -5.82 -1.79 -28.45
CA ASN A 149 -6.43 -0.84 -29.40
C ASN A 149 -7.42 0.15 -28.76
N LEU A 150 -7.77 -0.01 -27.48
CA LEU A 150 -8.83 0.77 -26.82
C LEU A 150 -8.33 1.67 -25.69
N VAL A 151 -7.03 1.98 -25.69
CA VAL A 151 -6.38 2.50 -24.49
C VAL A 151 -5.70 3.83 -24.75
N ASP A 152 -5.92 4.76 -23.83
CA ASP A 152 -5.11 5.97 -23.73
C ASP A 152 -3.71 5.62 -23.22
N HIS A 153 -2.73 5.69 -24.13
CA HIS A 153 -1.33 5.44 -23.82
C HIS A 153 -0.68 6.54 -22.97
N SER A 154 -1.38 7.66 -22.70
CA SER A 154 -0.90 8.70 -21.80
C SER A 154 -0.87 8.23 -20.34
N ASP A 155 -1.79 7.35 -19.92
CA ASP A 155 -1.80 6.79 -18.57
C ASP A 155 -0.76 5.67 -18.44
N ARG A 156 0.26 5.89 -17.61
CA ARG A 156 1.29 4.88 -17.31
C ARG A 156 0.74 3.59 -16.68
N LEU A 157 -0.46 3.61 -16.10
CA LEU A 157 -1.10 2.44 -15.46
C LEU A 157 -2.19 1.78 -16.29
N HIS A 158 -2.37 2.17 -17.56
CA HIS A 158 -3.46 1.67 -18.40
C HIS A 158 -3.55 0.13 -18.49
N LYS A 159 -2.42 -0.56 -18.31
CA LYS A 159 -2.35 -2.03 -18.37
C LYS A 159 -3.05 -2.73 -17.20
N ILE A 160 -3.23 -2.03 -16.08
CA ILE A 160 -3.77 -2.59 -14.82
C ILE A 160 -4.98 -1.80 -14.29
N SER A 161 -5.25 -0.61 -14.84
CA SER A 161 -6.27 0.32 -14.35
C SER A 161 -7.66 -0.32 -14.25
N ASN A 162 -8.04 -1.16 -15.20
CA ASN A 162 -9.31 -1.88 -15.18
C ASN A 162 -9.47 -2.73 -13.92
N VAL A 163 -8.43 -3.48 -13.54
CA VAL A 163 -8.45 -4.37 -12.38
C VAL A 163 -8.38 -3.57 -11.09
N THR A 164 -7.45 -2.61 -11.00
CA THR A 164 -7.28 -1.79 -9.78
C THR A 164 -8.55 -1.00 -9.49
N ASN A 165 -9.17 -0.39 -10.51
CA ASN A 165 -10.41 0.37 -10.35
C ASN A 165 -11.58 -0.54 -9.94
N HIS A 166 -11.67 -1.75 -10.49
CA HIS A 166 -12.71 -2.71 -10.11
C HIS A 166 -12.57 -3.15 -8.64
N ILE A 167 -11.35 -3.46 -8.19
CA ILE A 167 -11.07 -3.85 -6.81
C ILE A 167 -11.42 -2.70 -5.84
N ILE A 168 -10.91 -1.49 -6.11
CA ILE A 168 -11.17 -0.30 -5.29
C ILE A 168 -12.67 0.01 -5.25
N LYS A 169 -13.37 -0.06 -6.38
CA LYS A 169 -14.83 0.13 -6.45
C LYS A 169 -15.54 -0.87 -5.55
N ASN A 170 -15.17 -2.16 -5.61
CA ASN A 170 -15.79 -3.19 -4.79
C ASN A 170 -15.59 -2.92 -3.30
N ILE A 171 -14.34 -2.64 -2.87
CA ILE A 171 -14.01 -2.28 -1.48
C ILE A 171 -14.87 -1.12 -1.00
N ARG A 172 -14.90 0.00 -1.75
CA ARG A 172 -15.67 1.20 -1.39
C ARG A 172 -17.19 0.95 -1.27
N THR A 173 -17.73 0.01 -2.05
CA THR A 173 -19.18 -0.30 -2.02
C THR A 173 -19.58 -1.30 -0.95
N LYS A 174 -18.65 -2.15 -0.49
CA LYS A 174 -18.96 -3.28 0.40
C LYS A 174 -18.46 -3.08 1.82
N TYR A 175 -17.41 -2.29 2.01
CA TYR A 175 -16.78 -2.11 3.31
C TYR A 175 -16.99 -0.68 3.83
N HIS A 176 -17.46 -0.58 5.07
CA HIS A 176 -17.65 0.69 5.77
C HIS A 176 -16.71 0.72 6.98
N PRO A 177 -15.64 1.53 6.93
CA PRO A 177 -14.66 1.55 8.01
C PRO A 177 -15.19 2.27 9.25
N ASN A 178 -14.52 2.04 10.37
CA ASN A 178 -14.74 2.77 11.62
C ASN A 178 -14.19 4.22 11.54
N GLU A 179 -14.28 4.96 12.63
CA GLU A 179 -13.88 6.37 12.72
C GLU A 179 -12.44 6.63 12.29
N ASN A 180 -11.48 5.82 12.75
CA ASN A 180 -10.05 6.12 12.63
C ASN A 180 -9.42 5.47 11.40
N LEU A 181 -8.85 6.30 10.54
CA LEU A 181 -8.18 5.92 9.30
C LEU A 181 -6.74 6.42 9.30
N SER A 182 -5.81 5.68 8.73
CA SER A 182 -4.42 6.10 8.54
C SER A 182 -4.10 6.27 7.06
N LEU A 183 -3.32 7.29 6.72
CA LEU A 183 -2.83 7.53 5.37
C LEU A 183 -1.30 7.58 5.41
N ASP A 184 -0.67 6.71 4.62
CA ASP A 184 0.79 6.60 4.54
C ASP A 184 1.22 5.93 3.22
N GLU A 185 2.53 5.76 3.04
CA GLU A 185 3.11 5.11 1.88
C GLU A 185 3.61 3.69 2.13
N SER A 186 3.24 2.80 1.20
CA SER A 186 3.78 1.44 1.10
C SER A 186 4.72 1.31 -0.12
N LEU A 187 5.57 0.29 -0.10
CA LEU A 187 6.49 0.01 -1.22
C LEU A 187 6.51 -1.48 -1.55
N MET A 188 5.99 -1.83 -2.73
CA MET A 188 6.08 -3.19 -3.25
C MET A 188 7.41 -3.39 -3.97
N LEU A 189 8.18 -4.39 -3.55
CA LEU A 189 9.48 -4.71 -4.14
C LEU A 189 9.38 -4.92 -5.67
N TRP A 190 10.18 -4.17 -6.42
CA TRP A 190 10.32 -4.32 -7.86
C TRP A 190 11.69 -3.86 -8.34
N ARG A 191 12.47 -4.78 -8.92
CA ARG A 191 13.80 -4.47 -9.49
C ARG A 191 13.82 -4.40 -11.03
N GLY A 192 12.73 -4.79 -11.69
CA GLY A 192 12.62 -4.77 -13.15
C GLY A 192 12.63 -3.36 -13.74
N ARG A 193 12.69 -3.27 -15.07
CA ARG A 193 12.60 -1.99 -15.79
C ARG A 193 11.16 -1.46 -15.71
N LEU A 194 10.99 -0.36 -14.99
CA LEU A 194 9.71 0.34 -14.86
C LEU A 194 9.98 1.83 -14.71
N SER A 195 9.29 2.66 -15.50
CA SER A 195 9.57 4.10 -15.63
C SER A 195 9.23 4.95 -14.41
N PHE A 196 8.49 4.39 -13.45
CA PHE A 196 8.09 5.05 -12.21
C PHE A 196 8.48 4.23 -10.97
N ARG A 197 9.47 3.34 -11.12
CA ARG A 197 10.10 2.68 -9.97
C ARG A 197 10.72 3.74 -9.06
N GLN A 198 10.60 3.55 -7.75
CA GLN A 198 11.12 4.45 -6.73
C GLN A 198 12.27 3.80 -5.97
N TYR A 199 13.21 4.62 -5.52
CA TYR A 199 14.23 4.26 -4.55
C TYR A 199 13.96 5.00 -3.25
N ILE A 200 13.62 4.30 -2.17
CA ILE A 200 13.45 4.92 -0.85
C ILE A 200 14.39 4.23 0.16
N PRO A 201 15.49 4.89 0.56
CA PRO A 201 16.55 4.28 1.38
C PRO A 201 16.10 3.74 2.73
N SER A 202 15.04 4.33 3.30
CA SER A 202 14.54 4.02 4.63
C SER A 202 13.68 2.76 4.71
N LYS A 203 13.16 2.25 3.58
CA LYS A 203 12.33 1.04 3.55
C LYS A 203 13.21 -0.22 3.40
N GLY A 204 12.75 -1.34 3.99
CA GLY A 204 13.50 -2.62 3.98
C GLY A 204 13.77 -3.13 2.57
N HIS A 205 12.78 -3.04 1.68
CA HIS A 205 13.02 -3.06 0.24
C HIS A 205 13.25 -1.62 -0.22
N LYS A 206 14.40 -1.36 -0.84
CA LYS A 206 14.72 0.02 -1.26
C LYS A 206 14.16 0.36 -2.64
N TYR A 207 14.01 -0.62 -3.53
CA TYR A 207 13.53 -0.44 -4.89
C TYR A 207 12.15 -1.02 -5.06
N GLY A 208 11.20 -0.22 -5.53
CA GLY A 208 9.84 -0.72 -5.68
C GLY A 208 8.88 0.19 -6.39
N ILE A 209 7.62 -0.26 -6.41
CA ILE A 209 6.46 0.54 -6.80
C ILE A 209 5.92 1.16 -5.53
N LYS A 210 5.91 2.49 -5.47
CA LYS A 210 5.39 3.25 -4.33
C LYS A 210 3.87 3.40 -4.45
N PHE A 211 3.18 3.15 -3.35
CA PHE A 211 1.74 3.38 -3.21
C PHE A 211 1.52 4.42 -2.12
N TYR A 212 0.48 5.24 -2.31
CA TYR A 212 -0.17 6.01 -1.27
C TYR A 212 -1.44 5.26 -0.89
N GLU A 213 -1.60 4.92 0.39
CA GLU A 213 -2.66 4.04 0.85
C GLU A 213 -3.48 4.70 1.96
N LEU A 214 -4.78 4.48 1.91
CA LEU A 214 -5.71 4.79 2.99
C LEU A 214 -6.13 3.47 3.63
N CYS A 215 -5.87 3.32 4.92
CA CYS A 215 -6.12 2.09 5.66
C CYS A 215 -6.96 2.32 6.90
N THR A 216 -7.64 1.27 7.34
CA THR A 216 -8.16 1.19 8.70
C THR A 216 -7.02 0.94 9.69
N LYS A 217 -7.29 1.22 10.97
CA LYS A 217 -6.36 0.94 12.08
C LYS A 217 -5.86 -0.52 12.15
N ASP A 218 -6.70 -1.47 11.77
CA ASP A 218 -6.40 -2.91 11.76
C ASP A 218 -5.67 -3.37 10.49
N GLY A 219 -5.42 -2.47 9.54
CA GLY A 219 -4.60 -2.72 8.36
C GLY A 219 -5.36 -3.18 7.13
N PHE A 220 -6.66 -2.92 7.06
CA PHE A 220 -7.44 -3.12 5.84
C PHE A 220 -7.29 -1.92 4.91
N ILE A 221 -6.77 -2.14 3.69
CA ILE A 221 -6.60 -1.10 2.68
C ILE A 221 -7.96 -0.75 2.07
N LEU A 222 -8.37 0.51 2.23
CA LEU A 222 -9.62 1.06 1.75
C LEU A 222 -9.49 1.64 0.34
N ASP A 223 -8.34 2.26 0.07
CA ASP A 223 -8.06 2.94 -1.18
C ASP A 223 -6.55 3.01 -1.39
N MET A 224 -6.12 3.05 -2.64
CA MET A 224 -4.71 3.16 -2.98
C MET A 224 -4.50 3.97 -4.26
N MET A 225 -3.40 4.71 -4.30
CA MET A 225 -2.94 5.43 -5.47
C MET A 225 -1.48 5.07 -5.74
N ILE A 226 -1.22 4.55 -6.94
CA ILE A 226 0.13 4.18 -7.37
C ILE A 226 0.85 5.43 -7.87
N TYR A 227 2.08 5.65 -7.40
CA TYR A 227 2.96 6.70 -7.89
C TYR A 227 3.32 6.46 -9.37
N LYS A 228 3.17 7.49 -10.22
CA LYS A 228 3.45 7.44 -11.67
C LYS A 228 4.54 8.41 -12.12
N GLY A 229 5.23 9.10 -11.21
CA GLY A 229 6.16 10.19 -11.51
C GLY A 229 5.56 11.57 -11.21
N LYS A 230 6.11 12.62 -11.82
CA LYS A 230 5.65 14.02 -11.62
C LYS A 230 4.17 14.25 -11.94
N VAL A 231 3.58 13.44 -12.82
CA VAL A 231 2.16 13.51 -13.23
C VAL A 231 1.28 12.55 -12.41
N THR A 232 1.67 12.22 -11.17
CA THR A 232 0.85 11.33 -10.31
C THR A 232 -0.49 11.97 -9.99
N ILE A 233 -0.49 13.26 -9.66
CA ILE A 233 -1.68 14.07 -9.43
C ILE A 233 -1.35 15.54 -9.68
N GLU A 234 -2.29 16.27 -10.26
CA GLU A 234 -2.21 17.72 -10.42
C GLU A 234 -3.30 18.37 -9.57
N ASP A 235 -2.89 19.10 -8.53
CA ASP A 235 -3.77 19.92 -7.71
C ASP A 235 -3.07 21.25 -7.45
N SER A 236 -3.79 22.37 -7.62
CA SER A 236 -3.24 23.72 -7.47
C SER A 236 -2.77 24.02 -6.05
N ARG A 237 -3.21 23.25 -5.05
CA ARG A 237 -2.81 23.37 -3.64
C ARG A 237 -1.58 22.53 -3.29
N GLY A 238 -1.08 21.73 -4.22
CA GLY A 238 0.10 20.89 -4.05
C GLY A 238 -0.19 19.39 -4.13
N VAL A 239 0.87 18.61 -4.40
CA VAL A 239 0.79 17.16 -4.62
C VAL A 239 0.25 16.41 -3.41
N THR A 240 0.70 16.77 -2.21
CA THR A 240 0.30 16.15 -0.94
C THR A 240 -1.18 16.38 -0.66
N PHE A 241 -1.68 17.60 -0.89
CA PHE A 241 -3.10 17.92 -0.85
C PHE A 241 -3.88 16.99 -1.80
N GLY A 242 -3.45 16.93 -3.06
CA GLY A 242 -4.12 16.14 -4.09
C GLY A 242 -4.25 14.67 -3.68
N ILE A 243 -3.16 14.08 -3.14
CA ILE A 243 -3.15 12.69 -2.65
C ILE A 243 -4.21 12.50 -1.55
N VAL A 244 -4.17 13.33 -0.50
CA VAL A 244 -5.09 13.20 0.65
C VAL A 244 -6.54 13.40 0.20
N ALA A 245 -6.80 14.44 -0.60
CA ALA A 245 -8.13 14.74 -1.11
C ALA A 245 -8.67 13.61 -1.98
N LYS A 246 -7.82 13.00 -2.82
CA LYS A 246 -8.23 11.92 -3.71
C LYS A 246 -8.59 10.64 -2.96
N LEU A 247 -7.76 10.24 -2.01
CA LEU A 247 -8.00 9.03 -1.20
C LEU A 247 -9.16 9.22 -0.22
N MET A 248 -9.34 10.41 0.34
CA MET A 248 -10.40 10.71 1.29
C MET A 248 -11.75 11.04 0.64
N GLU A 249 -11.81 11.36 -0.66
CA GLU A 249 -13.03 11.73 -1.41
C GLU A 249 -14.25 10.84 -1.05
N PRO A 250 -14.17 9.50 -1.04
CA PRO A 250 -15.31 8.64 -0.72
C PRO A 250 -15.71 8.63 0.76
N TYR A 251 -14.87 9.18 1.63
CA TYR A 251 -14.97 9.12 3.10
C TYR A 251 -15.27 10.50 3.72
N LEU A 252 -15.34 11.57 2.91
CA LEU A 252 -15.73 12.90 3.39
C LEU A 252 -17.17 12.91 3.93
N GLY A 253 -17.40 13.71 4.97
CA GLY A 253 -18.71 13.87 5.61
C GLY A 253 -19.21 12.68 6.44
N LYS A 254 -18.42 11.60 6.59
CA LYS A 254 -18.84 10.37 7.29
C LYS A 254 -18.35 10.24 8.73
N GLY A 255 -17.78 11.31 9.30
CA GLY A 255 -17.30 11.32 10.69
C GLY A 255 -15.95 10.65 10.92
N HIS A 256 -15.18 10.36 9.87
CA HIS A 256 -13.84 9.79 10.02
C HIS A 256 -12.80 10.82 10.50
N THR A 257 -11.81 10.33 11.25
CA THR A 257 -10.54 11.00 11.55
C THR A 257 -9.44 10.34 10.72
N VAL A 258 -8.65 11.14 10.00
CA VAL A 258 -7.44 10.66 9.29
C VAL A 258 -6.18 11.01 10.07
N TYR A 259 -5.29 10.04 10.22
CA TYR A 259 -3.96 10.16 10.81
C TYR A 259 -2.93 10.01 9.69
N MET A 260 -1.96 10.92 9.61
CA MET A 260 -0.98 10.94 8.51
C MET A 260 0.36 11.52 8.98
N ASP A 261 1.45 11.19 8.28
CA ASP A 261 2.78 11.73 8.59
C ASP A 261 2.91 13.21 8.20
N ASN A 262 3.98 13.84 8.67
CA ASN A 262 4.33 15.24 8.40
C ASN A 262 4.47 15.56 6.90
N PHE A 263 4.78 14.57 6.06
CA PHE A 263 4.84 14.71 4.61
C PHE A 263 3.52 15.26 4.03
N TYR A 264 2.39 14.93 4.66
CA TYR A 264 1.06 15.34 4.19
C TYR A 264 0.54 16.65 4.81
N ASN A 265 1.28 17.21 5.77
CA ASN A 265 0.88 18.43 6.45
C ASN A 265 1.39 19.67 5.68
N SER A 266 0.63 20.77 5.71
CA SER A 266 1.07 22.08 5.20
C SER A 266 2.01 22.80 6.17
N ASP A 267 2.42 23.99 5.75
CA ASP A 267 3.15 24.96 6.57
C ASP A 267 2.49 25.18 7.94
N ASN A 268 3.30 24.98 8.98
CA ASN A 268 2.92 25.17 10.38
C ASN A 268 3.49 26.50 10.91
N PRO A 269 2.85 27.13 11.92
CA PRO A 269 3.33 28.37 12.52
C PRO A 269 4.79 28.29 12.98
N LYS A 270 5.68 29.05 12.33
CA LYS A 270 7.13 29.03 12.57
C LYS A 270 7.49 29.30 14.03
N ASP A 271 6.77 30.19 14.70
CA ASP A 271 7.03 30.53 16.11
C ASP A 271 6.83 29.34 17.04
N THR A 272 5.79 28.53 16.80
CA THR A 272 5.53 27.29 17.55
C THR A 272 6.63 26.26 17.29
N LEU A 273 7.04 26.11 16.03
CA LEU A 273 8.09 25.16 15.63
C LEU A 273 9.47 25.56 16.18
N ASN A 274 9.75 26.86 16.30
CA ASN A 274 11.04 27.39 16.75
C ASN A 274 11.12 27.58 18.26
N ALA A 275 10.02 27.36 18.99
CA ALA A 275 10.02 27.45 20.45
C ALA A 275 11.09 26.54 21.07
N LYS A 276 11.91 27.10 21.97
CA LYS A 276 12.93 26.37 22.72
C LYS A 276 12.29 25.80 23.99
N LEU A 277 12.21 24.48 24.06
CA LEU A 277 11.50 23.76 25.12
C LEU A 277 12.47 22.90 25.93
N ARG A 278 12.24 22.80 27.24
CA ARG A 278 12.83 21.77 28.09
C ARG A 278 12.05 20.48 27.95
N LYS A 279 12.67 19.36 28.32
CA LYS A 279 12.02 18.05 28.29
C LYS A 279 10.72 18.04 29.12
N GLY A 280 9.64 17.61 28.48
CA GLY A 280 8.29 17.58 29.04
C GLY A 280 7.47 18.85 28.80
N GLU A 281 8.08 19.93 28.32
CA GLU A 281 7.38 21.17 27.98
C GLU A 281 6.69 21.07 26.61
N VAL A 282 5.65 21.88 26.44
CA VAL A 282 4.87 21.98 25.21
C VAL A 282 4.69 23.44 24.82
N ALA A 283 4.92 23.76 23.56
CA ALA A 283 4.42 24.99 22.94
C ALA A 283 3.12 24.64 22.22
N HIS A 284 2.11 25.50 22.35
CA HIS A 284 0.79 25.27 21.78
C HIS A 284 0.24 26.56 21.19
N VAL A 285 -0.25 26.46 19.97
CA VAL A 285 -1.04 27.51 19.31
C VAL A 285 -2.36 26.90 18.84
N GLN A 286 -3.42 27.69 18.91
CA GLN A 286 -4.75 27.30 18.47
C GLN A 286 -5.35 28.39 17.59
N LYS A 287 -5.95 27.98 16.47
CA LYS A 287 -6.80 28.82 15.62
C LYS A 287 -8.10 28.06 15.34
N GLY A 288 -9.20 28.53 15.91
CA GLY A 288 -10.49 27.82 15.82
C GLY A 288 -10.41 26.43 16.46
N ASN A 289 -10.72 25.39 15.68
CA ASN A 289 -10.61 23.98 16.06
C ASN A 289 -9.26 23.34 15.72
N ILE A 290 -8.33 24.10 15.13
CA ILE A 290 -7.00 23.61 14.75
C ILE A 290 -6.04 23.85 15.90
N HIS A 291 -5.41 22.79 16.37
CA HIS A 291 -4.38 22.80 17.41
C HIS A 291 -3.03 22.40 16.81
N VAL A 292 -2.02 23.26 16.95
CA VAL A 292 -0.63 22.96 16.59
C VAL A 292 0.20 22.93 17.87
N ILE A 293 0.88 21.81 18.11
CA ILE A 293 1.71 21.63 19.30
C ILE A 293 3.13 21.24 18.91
N LYS A 294 4.09 21.71 19.70
CA LYS A 294 5.46 21.21 19.74
C LYS A 294 5.73 20.69 21.14
N TYR A 295 6.10 19.42 21.27
CA TYR A 295 6.39 18.75 22.54
C TYR A 295 7.83 18.23 22.55
N ASN A 296 8.58 18.51 23.61
CA ASN A 296 9.95 18.02 23.73
C ASN A 296 9.99 16.74 24.61
N ASP A 297 10.22 15.58 23.99
CA ASP A 297 10.44 14.30 24.72
C ASP A 297 11.94 13.94 24.75
N LYS A 298 12.36 12.98 23.92
CA LYS A 298 13.78 12.77 23.59
C LYS A 298 14.24 13.68 22.47
N ARG A 299 13.31 14.09 21.62
CA ARG A 299 13.42 15.03 20.50
C ARG A 299 12.13 15.84 20.44
N ASP A 300 12.19 16.95 19.72
CA ASP A 300 10.99 17.74 19.43
C ASP A 300 10.04 16.93 18.53
N VAL A 301 8.77 16.92 18.91
CA VAL A 301 7.66 16.31 18.18
C VAL A 301 6.64 17.40 17.89
N CYS A 302 6.34 17.61 16.61
CA CYS A 302 5.35 18.59 16.16
C CYS A 302 4.10 17.86 15.67
N MET A 303 2.92 18.30 16.11
CA MET A 303 1.64 17.71 15.73
C MET A 303 0.65 18.82 15.36
N ILE A 304 -0.19 18.53 14.37
CA ILE A 304 -1.40 19.31 14.06
C ILE A 304 -2.61 18.40 14.27
N SER A 305 -3.68 18.93 14.87
CA SER A 305 -4.89 18.16 15.18
C SER A 305 -6.13 19.03 15.13
N THR A 306 -7.21 18.49 14.53
CA THR A 306 -8.56 19.07 14.58
C THR A 306 -9.53 18.25 15.45
N LYS A 307 -9.08 17.12 16.00
CA LYS A 307 -9.96 16.17 16.70
C LYS A 307 -10.19 16.56 18.16
N GLN A 308 -9.11 16.87 18.86
CA GLN A 308 -9.13 17.06 20.31
C GLN A 308 -8.26 18.23 20.74
N LYS A 309 -8.68 18.87 21.84
CA LYS A 309 -7.91 19.90 22.52
C LYS A 309 -6.68 19.27 23.19
N LEU A 310 -5.64 20.08 23.38
CA LEU A 310 -4.45 19.67 24.10
C LEU A 310 -4.80 19.36 25.56
N ASP A 311 -4.51 18.13 25.97
CA ASP A 311 -4.54 17.67 27.35
C ASP A 311 -3.39 16.68 27.59
N PHE A 312 -3.11 16.32 28.83
CA PHE A 312 -2.06 15.37 29.20
C PHE A 312 -2.67 14.10 29.80
N VAL A 313 -2.21 12.95 29.30
CA VAL A 313 -2.60 11.63 29.79
C VAL A 313 -1.41 10.88 30.36
N GLU A 314 -1.66 10.08 31.40
CA GLU A 314 -0.65 9.20 31.95
C GLU A 314 -0.43 8.00 31.01
N VAL A 315 0.81 7.80 30.59
CA VAL A 315 1.24 6.67 29.75
C VAL A 315 2.31 5.89 30.51
N THR A 316 2.17 4.57 30.52
CA THR A 316 3.17 3.65 31.05
C THR A 316 4.13 3.26 29.94
N ASP A 317 5.43 3.46 30.15
CA ASP A 317 6.44 3.01 29.19
C ASP A 317 6.73 1.50 29.31
N ARG A 318 7.55 0.99 28.37
CA ARG A 318 7.92 -0.43 28.29
C ARG A 318 8.61 -0.97 29.56
N PHE A 319 9.11 -0.08 30.42
CA PHE A 319 9.80 -0.41 31.67
C PHE A 319 8.89 -0.17 32.89
N GLY A 320 7.59 0.01 32.69
CA GLY A 320 6.61 0.24 33.75
C GLY A 320 6.61 1.65 34.33
N ARG A 321 7.35 2.61 33.74
CA ARG A 321 7.44 3.97 34.28
C ARG A 321 6.29 4.82 33.76
N LYS A 322 5.61 5.52 34.67
CA LYS A 322 4.52 6.45 34.35
C LYS A 322 5.06 7.79 33.90
N LYS A 323 4.51 8.34 32.81
CA LYS A 323 4.87 9.63 32.22
C LYS A 323 3.64 10.34 31.70
N MET A 324 3.58 11.66 31.87
CA MET A 324 2.54 12.47 31.24
C MET A 324 2.94 12.79 29.81
N LYS A 325 2.03 12.53 28.85
CA LYS A 325 2.21 12.85 27.44
C LYS A 325 0.98 13.58 26.89
N PRO A 326 1.15 14.46 25.89
CA PRO A 326 0.02 15.04 25.18
C PRO A 326 -0.90 13.96 24.61
N ASN A 327 -2.21 14.06 24.89
CA ASN A 327 -3.24 13.16 24.38
C ASN A 327 -3.21 13.04 22.85
N ILE A 328 -2.94 14.13 22.13
CA ILE A 328 -2.79 14.18 20.66
C ILE A 328 -1.70 13.22 20.16
N ILE A 329 -0.56 13.17 20.84
CA ILE A 329 0.54 12.25 20.47
C ILE A 329 0.15 10.80 20.75
N VAL A 330 -0.52 10.56 21.88
CA VAL A 330 -0.97 9.20 22.25
C VAL A 330 -2.01 8.70 21.25
N ASP A 331 -2.98 9.52 20.89
CA ASP A 331 -4.02 9.18 19.92
C ASP A 331 -3.42 8.93 18.52
N TYR A 332 -2.47 9.75 18.08
CA TYR A 332 -1.75 9.51 16.82
C TYR A 332 -1.05 8.15 16.79
N ASN A 333 -0.24 7.84 17.82
CA ASN A 333 0.50 6.58 17.89
C ASN A 333 -0.43 5.35 17.91
N ASN A 334 -1.64 5.50 18.43
CA ASN A 334 -2.62 4.42 18.49
C ASN A 334 -3.33 4.14 17.15
N ASN A 335 -3.24 5.05 16.17
CA ASN A 335 -4.05 4.96 14.94
C ASN A 335 -3.25 5.07 13.65
N MET A 336 -2.01 5.57 13.66
CA MET A 336 -1.18 5.72 12.44
C MET A 336 -0.70 4.37 11.85
N SER A 337 -0.62 3.31 12.66
CA SER A 337 0.02 2.04 12.30
C SER A 337 -0.75 1.14 11.33
N GLY A 338 -1.80 1.63 10.67
CA GLY A 338 -2.65 0.81 9.81
C GLY A 338 -1.89 0.25 8.60
N ILE A 339 -1.12 1.09 7.90
CA ILE A 339 -0.33 0.67 6.73
C ILE A 339 0.78 -0.29 7.16
N ASP A 340 1.54 0.04 8.22
CA ASP A 340 2.59 -0.85 8.76
C ASP A 340 2.03 -2.24 9.12
N ARG A 341 0.80 -2.30 9.65
CA ARG A 341 0.12 -3.57 9.95
C ARG A 341 -0.29 -4.31 8.69
N ALA A 342 -0.77 -3.61 7.66
CA ALA A 342 -1.06 -4.21 6.35
C ALA A 342 0.21 -4.83 5.74
N ASP A 343 1.31 -4.07 5.72
CA ASP A 343 2.63 -4.53 5.24
C ASP A 343 3.10 -5.76 6.05
N GLN A 344 2.95 -5.73 7.38
CA GLN A 344 3.28 -6.87 8.23
C GLN A 344 2.44 -8.11 7.90
N MET A 345 1.12 -7.97 7.73
CA MET A 345 0.24 -9.09 7.38
C MET A 345 0.60 -9.70 6.02
N ILE A 346 0.91 -8.87 5.03
CA ILE A 346 1.36 -9.32 3.70
C ILE A 346 2.69 -10.08 3.80
N SER A 347 3.58 -9.67 4.71
CA SER A 347 4.89 -10.31 4.88
C SER A 347 4.82 -11.75 5.39
N TYR A 348 3.75 -12.15 6.09
CA TYR A 348 3.57 -13.53 6.54
C TYR A 348 3.24 -14.49 5.40
N TYR A 349 2.49 -14.04 4.40
CA TYR A 349 2.05 -14.87 3.27
C TYR A 349 2.34 -14.21 1.90
N PRO A 350 3.62 -13.95 1.55
CA PRO A 350 3.94 -13.10 0.41
C PRO A 350 3.67 -13.80 -0.92
N THR A 351 2.61 -13.41 -1.62
CA THR A 351 2.30 -13.93 -2.97
C THR A 351 3.19 -13.40 -4.10
N PRO A 352 3.93 -12.28 -4.00
CA PRO A 352 4.84 -11.85 -5.05
C PRO A 352 5.84 -12.95 -5.44
N ARG A 353 6.16 -12.99 -6.74
CA ARG A 353 7.11 -13.92 -7.34
C ARG A 353 8.00 -13.16 -8.32
N LYS A 354 9.20 -13.68 -8.54
CA LYS A 354 10.07 -13.18 -9.61
C LYS A 354 9.35 -13.39 -10.95
N CYS A 355 8.99 -12.30 -11.62
CA CYS A 355 8.50 -12.34 -12.99
C CYS A 355 9.69 -12.60 -13.93
N LEU A 356 9.46 -13.46 -14.94
CA LEU A 356 10.46 -13.90 -15.92
C LEU A 356 10.82 -12.79 -16.93
#